data_AF-A0A7W5AMT9-F1
#
_entry.id   AF-A0A7W5AMT9-F1
#
_cell.length_a   1.000
_cell.length_b   1.000
_cell.length_c   1.000
_cell.angle_alpha   90.00
_cell.angle_beta   90.00
_cell.angle_gamma   90.00
#
_symmetry.space_group_name_H-M   'P 1'
#
loop_
_entity.id
_entity.type
_entity.pdbx_description
1 polymer ?
#
loop_
_entity_poly.entity_id
_entity_poly.type
_entity_poly.pdbx_seq_one_letter_code
_entity_poly.pdbx_strand_id
1 'polypeptide(L)'
;MTATYSSRRRADARYRGVVYGLDVIDHDTGQIVRNDYVGQTRQRGRGRENQHRDSQPWADLIVGSPRVLWEGLCTDVELDEMERLFIQEPPTGERPRLNWLLNEDNPRHVPKWVLVDQRHERDDREGRPRWVPVDERRREGLLEWESAPVQPTRQPKVRRPWSSRRRHLTGLGVAQAVLLLAGWLALLVYGQWRQETALAVVVASLVLPVWVWAGCPIRRRGRRKAAARVRKRLQWRRSR
;
A
#
# COMPACT_ATOMS: atom_id res chain seq x y z
N MET A 1 -42.04 -4.80 -0.66
CA MET A 1 -41.55 -3.46 -1.04
C MET A 1 -40.59 -2.96 0.04
N THR A 2 -39.30 -3.31 -0.02
CA THR A 2 -38.29 -2.84 0.97
C THR A 2 -36.88 -3.11 0.44
N ALA A 3 -36.47 -2.39 -0.61
CA ALA A 3 -35.11 -2.49 -1.15
C ALA A 3 -34.57 -1.15 -1.71
N THR A 4 -35.03 -0.01 -1.18
CA THR A 4 -34.67 1.32 -1.73
C THR A 4 -33.83 2.19 -0.79
N TYR A 5 -33.54 1.71 0.43
CA TYR A 5 -32.88 2.53 1.46
C TYR A 5 -31.34 2.36 1.53
N SER A 6 -30.76 1.30 0.96
CA SER A 6 -29.31 1.06 1.05
C SER A 6 -28.50 1.70 -0.08
N SER A 7 -29.09 1.98 -1.24
CA SER A 7 -28.40 2.64 -2.36
C SER A 7 -28.23 4.15 -2.15
N ARG A 8 -29.23 4.84 -1.59
CA ARG A 8 -29.16 6.29 -1.34
C ARG A 8 -28.09 6.70 -0.32
N ARG A 9 -27.89 5.91 0.76
CA ARG A 9 -26.82 6.20 1.74
C ARG A 9 -25.39 6.13 1.18
N ARG A 10 -25.18 5.50 0.01
CA ARG A 10 -23.88 5.49 -0.67
C ARG A 10 -23.67 6.70 -1.58
N ALA A 11 -24.74 7.29 -2.13
CA ALA A 11 -24.64 8.42 -3.04
C ALA A 11 -24.10 9.69 -2.35
N ASP A 12 -24.48 9.91 -1.09
CA ASP A 12 -24.03 11.07 -0.31
C ASP A 12 -22.70 10.83 0.44
N ALA A 13 -22.13 9.63 0.33
CA ALA A 13 -20.89 9.31 1.01
C ALA A 13 -19.72 10.01 0.30
N ARG A 14 -19.04 10.90 1.04
CA ARG A 14 -17.88 11.64 0.51
C ARG A 14 -16.61 10.84 0.74
N TYR A 15 -15.85 10.64 -0.32
CA TYR A 15 -14.54 9.99 -0.29
C TYR A 15 -13.49 10.92 -0.90
N ARG A 16 -12.23 10.60 -0.65
CA ARG A 16 -11.12 11.28 -1.34
C ARG A 16 -11.25 11.00 -2.85
N GLY A 17 -11.33 12.06 -3.64
CA GLY A 17 -11.29 12.03 -5.10
C GLY A 17 -10.13 12.89 -5.59
N VAL A 18 -9.56 12.49 -6.71
CA VAL A 18 -8.46 13.21 -7.37
C VAL A 18 -8.79 13.34 -8.84
N VAL A 19 -8.72 14.56 -9.37
CA VAL A 19 -8.62 14.82 -10.81
C VAL A 19 -7.15 15.03 -11.13
N TYR A 20 -6.64 14.30 -12.11
CA TYR A 20 -5.25 14.36 -12.54
C TYR A 20 -5.13 14.66 -14.02
N GLY A 21 -4.01 15.25 -14.40
CA GLY A 21 -3.58 15.45 -15.77
C GLY A 21 -2.37 14.56 -16.08
N LEU A 22 -2.27 14.10 -17.32
CA LEU A 22 -1.08 13.46 -17.86
C LEU A 22 -0.44 14.39 -18.88
N ASP A 23 0.85 14.60 -18.73
CA ASP A 23 1.67 15.28 -19.72
C ASP A 23 2.13 14.24 -20.75
N VAL A 24 2.07 14.57 -22.04
CA VAL A 24 2.48 13.66 -23.12
C VAL A 24 3.41 14.37 -24.10
N ILE A 25 4.27 13.60 -24.76
CA ILE A 25 5.02 14.08 -25.91
C ILE A 25 4.10 14.09 -27.13
N ASP A 26 3.94 15.25 -27.74
CA ASP A 26 3.28 15.39 -29.02
C ASP A 26 4.12 14.70 -30.11
N HIS A 27 3.52 13.75 -30.82
CA HIS A 27 4.22 12.94 -31.81
C HIS A 27 4.78 13.75 -32.98
N ASP A 28 4.08 14.82 -33.39
CA ASP A 28 4.41 15.56 -34.61
C ASP A 28 5.49 16.62 -34.34
N THR A 29 5.44 17.23 -33.15
CA THR A 29 6.33 18.33 -32.76
C THR A 29 7.43 17.93 -31.80
N GLY A 30 7.31 16.78 -31.14
CA GLY A 30 8.22 16.33 -30.08
C GLY A 30 8.14 17.15 -28.78
N GLN A 31 7.18 18.07 -28.67
CA GLN A 31 7.03 18.93 -27.49
C GLN A 31 6.19 18.28 -26.40
N ILE A 32 6.44 18.65 -25.15
CA ILE A 32 5.60 18.18 -24.02
C ILE A 32 4.33 19.03 -23.97
N VAL A 33 3.18 18.38 -24.19
CA VAL A 33 1.86 18.98 -24.02
C VAL A 33 1.35 18.64 -22.63
N ARG A 34 1.14 19.69 -21.83
CA ARG A 34 0.74 19.57 -20.43
C ARG A 34 -0.74 19.25 -20.32
N ASN A 35 -1.09 18.30 -19.46
CA ASN A 35 -2.46 17.84 -19.23
C ASN A 35 -3.21 17.47 -20.53
N ASP A 36 -2.54 16.84 -21.48
CA ASP A 36 -3.15 16.47 -22.76
C ASP A 36 -4.18 15.33 -22.63
N TYR A 37 -4.16 14.68 -21.47
CA TYR A 37 -5.24 13.84 -20.96
C TYR A 37 -5.58 14.25 -19.53
N VAL A 38 -6.87 14.35 -19.21
CA VAL A 38 -7.41 14.57 -17.88
C VAL A 38 -8.24 13.35 -17.48
N GLY A 39 -8.09 12.90 -16.25
CA GLY A 39 -8.90 11.82 -15.71
C GLY A 39 -9.17 11.97 -14.23
N GLN A 40 -10.15 11.24 -13.72
CA GLN A 40 -10.42 11.14 -12.29
C GLN A 40 -10.05 9.76 -11.70
N THR A 41 -9.80 9.72 -10.39
CA THR A 41 -9.58 8.48 -9.66
C THR A 41 -9.88 8.59 -8.15
N ARG A 42 -10.37 7.48 -7.59
CA ARG A 42 -10.42 7.22 -6.13
C ARG A 42 -9.18 6.46 -5.63
N GLN A 43 -8.39 5.91 -6.56
CA GLN A 43 -7.21 5.11 -6.26
C GLN A 43 -6.00 6.02 -6.00
N ARG A 44 -4.88 5.42 -5.56
CA ARG A 44 -3.60 6.14 -5.52
C ARG A 44 -3.12 6.41 -6.95
N GLY A 45 -2.54 7.59 -7.20
CA GLY A 45 -2.13 8.05 -8.53
C GLY A 45 -1.34 7.02 -9.34
N ARG A 46 -0.33 6.38 -8.74
CA ARG A 46 0.50 5.35 -9.40
C ARG A 46 -0.30 4.14 -9.94
N GLY A 47 -1.35 3.71 -9.22
CA GLY A 47 -2.18 2.60 -9.68
C GLY A 47 -2.97 2.95 -10.94
N ARG A 48 -3.41 4.20 -11.04
CA ARG A 48 -4.13 4.70 -12.22
C ARG A 48 -3.18 5.00 -13.39
N GLU A 49 -1.99 5.50 -13.11
CA GLU A 49 -0.94 5.69 -14.11
C GLU A 49 -0.57 4.37 -14.81
N ASN A 50 -0.33 3.30 -14.04
CA ASN A 50 -0.03 1.99 -14.60
C ASN A 50 -1.16 1.49 -15.52
N GLN A 51 -2.42 1.67 -15.11
CA GLN A 51 -3.56 1.31 -15.97
C GLN A 51 -3.52 2.05 -17.30
N HIS A 52 -3.14 3.33 -17.32
CA HIS A 52 -2.99 4.08 -18.57
C HIS A 52 -1.84 3.56 -19.40
N ARG A 53 -0.68 3.33 -18.78
CA ARG A 53 0.50 2.79 -19.47
C ARG A 53 0.25 1.43 -20.11
N ASP A 54 -0.62 0.62 -19.50
CA ASP A 54 -0.93 -0.71 -20.02
C ASP A 54 -2.00 -0.69 -21.14
N SER A 55 -2.94 0.25 -21.09
CA SER A 55 -4.20 0.21 -21.85
C SER A 55 -4.39 1.31 -22.90
N GLN A 56 -3.55 2.35 -22.93
CA GLN A 56 -3.71 3.46 -23.86
C GLN A 56 -2.74 3.36 -25.04
N PRO A 57 -3.17 3.67 -26.28
CA PRO A 57 -2.30 3.66 -27.45
C PRO A 57 -1.22 4.76 -27.43
N TRP A 58 -1.38 5.79 -26.60
CA TRP A 58 -0.40 6.86 -26.39
C TRP A 58 0.42 6.67 -25.10
N ALA A 59 0.36 5.48 -24.48
CA ALA A 59 1.03 5.17 -23.22
C ALA A 59 2.54 5.43 -23.23
N ASP A 60 3.18 5.20 -24.38
CA ASP A 60 4.60 5.43 -24.63
C ASP A 60 5.00 6.90 -24.60
N LEU A 61 4.04 7.79 -24.85
CA LEU A 61 4.25 9.23 -24.88
C LEU A 61 4.08 9.89 -23.51
N ILE A 62 3.61 9.15 -22.48
CA ILE A 62 3.36 9.69 -21.14
C ILE A 62 4.67 10.09 -20.46
N VAL A 63 4.77 11.37 -20.08
CA VAL A 63 5.92 11.96 -19.40
C VAL A 63 5.68 12.08 -17.90
N GLY A 64 6.59 11.52 -17.11
CA GLY A 64 6.58 11.69 -15.65
C GLY A 64 5.39 11.05 -14.95
N SER A 65 5.06 11.57 -13.77
CA SER A 65 3.92 11.12 -12.95
C SER A 65 2.68 11.99 -13.21
N PRO A 66 1.46 11.46 -13.01
CA PRO A 66 0.24 12.26 -13.12
C PRO A 66 0.28 13.49 -12.21
N ARG A 67 -0.12 14.64 -12.75
CA ARG A 67 -0.23 15.90 -12.01
C ARG A 67 -1.58 15.96 -11.33
N VAL A 68 -1.59 16.29 -10.04
CA VAL A 68 -2.87 16.54 -9.34
C VAL A 68 -3.39 17.91 -9.76
N LEU A 69 -4.53 17.93 -10.44
CA LEU A 69 -5.23 19.15 -10.84
C LEU A 69 -6.19 19.60 -9.74
N TRP A 70 -6.84 18.63 -9.10
CA TRP A 70 -7.72 18.85 -7.97
C TRP A 70 -7.76 17.64 -7.06
N GLU A 71 -7.90 17.88 -5.75
CA GLU A 71 -8.08 16.84 -4.74
C GLU A 71 -9.05 17.32 -3.65
N GLY A 72 -10.00 16.46 -3.26
CA GLY A 72 -10.97 16.80 -2.23
C GLY A 72 -11.83 15.64 -1.77
N LEU A 73 -12.57 15.86 -0.67
CA LEU A 73 -13.62 14.95 -0.22
C LEU A 73 -14.92 15.25 -0.97
N CYS A 74 -15.33 14.34 -1.83
CA CYS A 74 -16.45 14.51 -2.75
C CYS A 74 -17.27 13.23 -2.90
N THR A 75 -18.53 13.38 -3.30
CA THR A 75 -19.35 12.31 -3.87
C THR A 75 -18.85 11.96 -5.27
N ASP A 76 -19.35 10.88 -5.87
CA ASP A 76 -18.95 10.50 -7.23
C ASP A 76 -19.43 11.52 -8.27
N VAL A 77 -20.64 12.07 -8.08
CA VAL A 77 -21.20 13.13 -8.95
C VAL A 77 -20.34 14.40 -8.92
N GLU A 78 -19.93 14.82 -7.72
CA GLU A 78 -19.04 15.99 -7.58
C GLU A 78 -17.67 15.71 -8.23
N LEU A 79 -17.16 14.47 -8.16
CA LEU A 79 -15.89 14.13 -8.81
C LEU A 79 -16.01 14.16 -10.34
N ASP A 80 -17.11 13.61 -10.89
CA ASP A 80 -17.42 13.65 -12.33
C ASP A 80 -17.55 15.10 -12.82
N GLU A 81 -18.19 15.97 -12.03
CA GLU A 81 -18.31 17.39 -12.34
C GLU A 81 -16.95 18.09 -12.35
N MET A 82 -16.09 17.79 -11.38
CA MET A 82 -14.72 18.32 -11.36
C MET A 82 -13.92 17.86 -12.58
N GLU A 83 -14.00 16.58 -12.97
CA GLU A 83 -13.36 16.06 -14.18
C GLU A 83 -13.85 16.80 -15.43
N ARG A 84 -15.17 16.96 -15.56
CA ARG A 84 -15.79 17.71 -16.67
C ARG A 84 -15.26 19.14 -16.77
N LEU A 85 -15.14 19.85 -15.65
CA LEU A 85 -14.62 21.23 -15.62
C LEU A 85 -13.17 21.29 -16.15
N PHE A 86 -12.29 20.37 -15.75
CA PHE A 86 -10.91 20.36 -16.24
C PHE A 86 -10.78 19.93 -17.71
N ILE A 87 -11.77 19.23 -18.28
CA ILE A 87 -11.79 18.86 -19.70
C ILE A 87 -12.38 19.97 -20.57
N GLN A 88 -13.48 20.57 -20.14
CA GLN A 88 -14.24 21.54 -20.96
C GLN A 88 -13.77 22.99 -20.74
N GLU A 89 -13.37 23.32 -19.51
CA GLU A 89 -13.01 24.67 -19.07
C GLU A 89 -11.64 24.67 -18.34
N PRO A 90 -10.58 24.16 -18.97
CA PRO A 90 -9.28 24.05 -18.34
C PRO A 90 -8.71 25.45 -17.99
N PRO A 91 -7.96 25.60 -16.89
CA PRO A 91 -7.36 26.88 -16.51
C PRO A 91 -6.42 27.50 -17.55
N THR A 92 -5.87 26.68 -18.45
CA THR A 92 -4.99 27.10 -19.55
C THR A 92 -5.76 27.61 -20.77
N GLY A 93 -7.07 27.39 -20.83
CA GLY A 93 -7.91 27.63 -22.02
C GLY A 93 -7.75 26.57 -23.13
N GLU A 94 -6.76 25.68 -23.03
CA GLU A 94 -6.52 24.61 -24.00
C GLU A 94 -7.07 23.28 -23.49
N ARG A 95 -8.06 22.73 -24.20
CA ARG A 95 -8.71 21.47 -23.88
C ARG A 95 -7.79 20.27 -24.17
N PRO A 96 -7.74 19.24 -23.29
CA PRO A 96 -6.93 18.04 -23.51
C PRO A 96 -7.32 17.36 -24.81
N ARG A 97 -6.36 16.89 -25.61
CA ARG A 97 -6.67 16.32 -26.93
C ARG A 97 -7.01 14.83 -26.87
N LEU A 98 -6.55 14.13 -25.83
CA LEU A 98 -6.64 12.68 -25.70
C LEU A 98 -7.90 12.21 -24.98
N ASN A 99 -8.66 13.12 -24.38
CA ASN A 99 -9.97 12.81 -23.80
C ASN A 99 -10.97 12.57 -24.92
N TRP A 100 -11.61 11.40 -24.93
CA TRP A 100 -12.70 11.11 -25.87
C TRP A 100 -14.05 11.65 -25.38
N LEU A 101 -14.44 11.27 -24.15
CA LEU A 101 -15.68 11.73 -23.54
C LEU A 101 -15.54 13.18 -23.10
N LEU A 102 -16.63 13.96 -23.23
CA LEU A 102 -16.74 15.37 -22.81
C LEU A 102 -15.88 16.32 -23.68
N ASN A 103 -15.45 15.84 -24.84
CA ASN A 103 -14.44 16.49 -25.67
C ASN A 103 -14.68 16.29 -27.19
N GLU A 104 -15.86 15.80 -27.55
CA GLU A 104 -16.22 15.48 -28.93
C GLU A 104 -16.31 16.72 -29.84
N ASP A 105 -16.58 17.89 -29.25
CA ASP A 105 -16.65 19.19 -29.91
C ASP A 105 -15.30 19.93 -29.97
N ASN A 106 -14.26 19.40 -29.32
CA ASN A 106 -12.93 20.01 -29.36
C ASN A 106 -12.30 19.78 -30.75
N PRO A 107 -11.99 20.83 -31.54
CA PRO A 107 -11.44 20.66 -32.89
C PRO A 107 -10.03 20.04 -32.89
N ARG A 108 -9.34 20.03 -31.75
CA ARG A 108 -8.01 19.41 -31.58
C ARG A 108 -8.08 18.01 -30.98
N HIS A 109 -9.27 17.49 -30.67
CA HIS A 109 -9.40 16.14 -30.15
C HIS A 109 -8.91 15.12 -31.17
N VAL A 110 -8.10 14.17 -30.71
CA VAL A 110 -7.58 13.09 -31.56
C VAL A 110 -8.44 11.84 -31.34
N PRO A 111 -9.17 11.37 -32.35
CA PRO A 111 -10.01 10.19 -32.21
C PRO A 111 -9.23 8.94 -31.79
N LYS A 112 -9.90 8.04 -31.06
CA LYS A 112 -9.26 6.80 -30.56
C LYS A 112 -8.61 5.96 -31.65
N TRP A 113 -9.25 5.81 -32.81
CA TRP A 113 -8.69 5.04 -33.92
C TRP A 113 -7.44 5.70 -34.49
N VAL A 114 -7.42 7.03 -34.63
CA VAL A 114 -6.23 7.78 -35.06
C VAL A 114 -5.07 7.58 -34.09
N LEU A 115 -5.33 7.57 -32.78
CA LEU A 115 -4.29 7.30 -31.78
C LEU A 115 -3.70 5.89 -31.90
N VAL A 116 -4.51 4.89 -32.25
CA VAL A 116 -4.07 3.51 -32.51
C VAL A 116 -3.22 3.45 -33.77
N ASP A 117 -3.67 4.07 -34.87
CA ASP A 117 -2.94 4.11 -36.13
C ASP A 117 -1.57 4.77 -35.95
N GLN A 118 -1.54 5.94 -35.29
CA GLN A 118 -0.29 6.63 -34.95
C GLN A 118 0.64 5.77 -34.09
N ARG A 119 0.09 4.97 -33.17
CA ARG A 119 0.89 4.06 -32.34
C ARG A 119 1.47 2.93 -33.16
N HIS A 120 0.69 2.33 -34.07
CA HIS A 120 1.17 1.29 -34.97
C HIS A 120 2.25 1.81 -35.91
N GLU A 121 2.09 3.01 -36.46
CA GLU A 121 3.12 3.67 -37.27
C GLU A 121 4.43 3.87 -36.49
N ARG A 122 4.35 4.30 -35.22
CA ARG A 122 5.53 4.41 -34.35
C ARG A 122 6.17 3.06 -34.07
N ASP A 123 5.37 2.04 -33.77
CA ASP A 123 5.87 0.69 -33.49
C ASP A 123 6.55 0.08 -34.72
N ASP A 124 5.94 0.22 -35.90
CA ASP A 124 6.53 -0.25 -37.16
C ASP A 124 7.86 0.47 -37.47
N ARG A 125 7.93 1.79 -37.25
CA ARG A 125 9.15 2.59 -37.45
C ARG A 125 10.29 2.18 -36.52
N GLU A 126 9.97 1.82 -35.28
CA GLU A 126 10.94 1.41 -34.26
C GLU A 126 11.20 -0.11 -34.24
N GLY A 127 10.56 -0.88 -35.11
CA GLY A 127 10.68 -2.35 -35.15
C GLY A 127 10.13 -3.04 -33.90
N ARG A 128 9.18 -2.40 -33.20
CA ARG A 128 8.51 -2.96 -32.02
C ARG A 128 7.29 -3.78 -32.44
N PRO A 129 6.87 -4.80 -31.65
CA PRO A 129 5.57 -5.41 -31.83
C PRO A 129 4.47 -4.34 -31.74
N ARG A 130 3.54 -4.37 -32.70
CA ARG A 130 2.40 -3.45 -32.70
C ARG A 130 1.66 -3.54 -31.38
N TRP A 131 1.37 -2.37 -30.80
CA TRP A 131 0.58 -2.30 -29.59
C TRP A 131 -0.82 -2.87 -29.80
N VAL A 132 -1.30 -3.61 -28.79
CA VAL A 132 -2.63 -4.21 -28.74
C VAL A 132 -3.23 -3.93 -27.35
N PRO A 133 -4.53 -3.57 -27.22
CA PRO A 133 -5.20 -3.38 -25.94
C PRO A 133 -5.06 -4.58 -25.00
N VAL A 134 -5.03 -4.35 -23.68
CA VAL A 134 -4.90 -5.42 -22.65
C VAL A 134 -5.91 -6.54 -22.83
N ASP A 135 -7.17 -6.21 -23.13
CA ASP A 135 -8.24 -7.20 -23.28
C ASP A 135 -8.06 -8.08 -24.51
N GLU A 136 -7.52 -7.54 -25.60
CA GLU A 136 -7.16 -8.29 -26.80
C GLU A 136 -5.91 -9.15 -26.56
N ARG A 137 -4.86 -8.59 -25.92
CA ARG A 137 -3.70 -9.37 -25.47
C ARG A 137 -4.10 -10.55 -24.59
N ARG A 138 -5.10 -10.38 -23.72
CA ARG A 138 -5.64 -11.45 -22.88
C ARG A 138 -6.34 -12.53 -23.71
N ARG A 139 -7.15 -12.15 -24.72
CA ARG A 139 -7.84 -13.10 -25.60
C ARG A 139 -6.88 -13.89 -26.48
N GLU A 140 -5.82 -13.24 -26.94
CA GLU A 140 -4.81 -13.83 -27.83
C GLU A 140 -3.75 -14.66 -27.08
N GLY A 141 -3.84 -14.78 -25.76
CA GLY A 141 -2.84 -15.51 -24.96
C GLY A 141 -1.50 -14.78 -24.83
N LEU A 142 -1.37 -13.55 -25.32
CA LEU A 142 -0.14 -12.75 -25.25
C LEU A 142 0.23 -12.30 -23.82
N LEU A 143 -0.69 -12.47 -22.85
CA LEU A 143 -0.46 -12.27 -21.42
C LEU A 143 -0.13 -13.58 -20.67
N GLU A 144 0.26 -14.67 -21.36
CA GLU A 144 0.57 -15.97 -20.72
C GLU A 144 1.61 -15.90 -19.58
N TRP A 145 2.43 -14.85 -19.52
CA TRP A 145 3.35 -14.61 -18.40
C TRP A 145 2.65 -14.17 -17.09
N GLU A 146 1.41 -13.68 -17.12
CA GLU A 146 0.59 -13.39 -15.93
C GLU A 146 -0.15 -14.63 -15.38
N SER A 147 -0.17 -15.74 -16.13
CA SER A 147 -0.75 -17.01 -15.64
C SER A 147 0.27 -17.89 -14.91
N ALA A 148 1.53 -17.45 -14.80
CA ALA A 148 2.39 -17.96 -13.75
C ALA A 148 1.62 -17.75 -12.42
N PRO A 149 1.27 -18.82 -11.68
CA PRO A 149 0.53 -18.65 -10.44
C PRO A 149 1.32 -17.66 -9.61
N VAL A 150 0.72 -16.49 -9.33
CA VAL A 150 1.30 -15.47 -8.47
C VAL A 150 1.70 -16.22 -7.22
N GLN A 151 2.99 -16.56 -7.10
CA GLN A 151 3.46 -17.23 -5.91
C GLN A 151 3.10 -16.24 -4.82
N PRO A 152 2.20 -16.60 -3.89
CA PRO A 152 1.72 -15.65 -2.90
C PRO A 152 2.98 -15.11 -2.26
N THR A 153 3.25 -13.82 -2.51
CA THR A 153 4.49 -13.15 -2.11
C THR A 153 4.61 -13.50 -0.64
N ARG A 154 5.59 -14.36 -0.27
CA ARG A 154 5.64 -15.01 1.05
C ARG A 154 5.39 -13.91 2.05
N GLN A 155 4.18 -13.86 2.63
CA GLN A 155 3.80 -12.71 3.44
C GLN A 155 4.90 -12.57 4.48
N PRO A 156 5.50 -11.38 4.64
CA PRO A 156 6.61 -11.22 5.57
C PRO A 156 6.15 -11.83 6.88
N LYS A 157 6.84 -12.89 7.33
CA LYS A 157 6.44 -13.68 8.50
C LYS A 157 6.13 -12.67 9.59
N VAL A 158 4.83 -12.47 9.86
CA VAL A 158 4.38 -11.49 10.84
C VAL A 158 5.14 -11.83 12.10
N ARG A 159 6.10 -10.97 12.48
CA ARG A 159 7.01 -11.25 13.59
C ARG A 159 6.12 -11.47 14.80
N ARG A 160 5.91 -12.73 15.17
CA ARG A 160 4.98 -13.07 16.25
C ARG A 160 5.47 -12.29 17.47
N PRO A 161 4.63 -11.45 18.09
CA PRO A 161 5.05 -10.70 19.25
C PRO A 161 5.60 -11.69 20.27
N TRP A 162 6.82 -11.43 20.74
CA TRP A 162 7.49 -12.33 21.67
C TRP A 162 6.54 -12.72 22.78
N SER A 163 6.37 -14.03 22.99
CA SER A 163 5.50 -14.51 24.05
C SER A 163 5.97 -13.92 25.38
N SER A 164 5.04 -13.59 26.28
CA SER A 164 5.37 -13.05 27.60
C SER A 164 6.39 -13.93 28.34
N ARG A 165 6.34 -15.25 28.12
CA ARG A 165 7.34 -16.20 28.64
C ARG A 165 8.73 -15.97 28.07
N ARG A 166 8.88 -15.77 26.76
CA ARG A 166 10.18 -15.47 26.14
C ARG A 166 10.73 -14.13 26.62
N ARG A 167 9.88 -13.09 26.73
CA ARG A 167 10.31 -11.78 27.27
C ARG A 167 10.83 -11.89 28.70
N HIS A 168 10.15 -12.65 29.57
CA HIS A 168 10.61 -12.86 30.94
C HIS A 168 11.91 -13.67 31.01
N LEU A 169 12.04 -14.75 30.24
CA LEU A 169 13.27 -15.53 30.21
C LEU A 169 14.46 -14.72 29.73
N THR A 170 14.29 -13.91 28.68
CA THR A 170 15.36 -13.03 28.20
C THR A 170 15.66 -11.92 29.20
N GLY A 171 14.66 -11.32 29.84
CA GLY A 171 14.88 -10.33 30.90
C GLY A 171 15.66 -10.89 32.10
N LEU A 172 15.36 -12.12 32.52
CA LEU A 172 16.09 -12.81 33.59
C LEU A 172 17.53 -13.15 33.18
N GLY A 173 17.72 -13.64 31.96
CA GLY A 173 19.07 -13.93 31.45
C GLY A 173 19.95 -12.67 31.39
N VAL A 174 19.37 -11.54 30.97
CA VAL A 174 20.06 -10.24 30.97
C VAL A 174 20.38 -9.81 32.41
N ALA A 175 19.42 -9.89 33.33
CA ALA A 175 19.66 -9.51 34.74
C ALA A 175 20.76 -10.37 35.39
N GLN A 176 20.77 -11.68 35.12
CA GLN A 176 21.80 -12.59 35.63
C GLN A 176 23.18 -12.26 35.03
N ALA A 177 23.25 -11.99 33.73
CA ALA A 177 24.50 -11.61 33.07
C ALA A 177 25.07 -10.29 33.65
N VAL A 178 24.21 -9.31 33.93
CA VAL A 178 24.61 -8.03 34.56
C VAL A 178 25.15 -8.27 35.97
N LEU A 179 24.49 -9.10 36.78
CA LEU A 179 24.95 -9.42 38.14
C LEU A 179 26.29 -10.15 38.13
N LEU A 180 26.48 -11.12 37.23
CA LEU A 180 27.74 -11.84 37.07
C LEU A 180 28.87 -10.89 36.63
N LEU A 181 28.58 -9.99 35.69
CA LEU A 181 29.55 -9.00 35.22
C LEU A 181 29.94 -8.02 36.33
N ALA A 182 28.97 -7.54 37.12
CA ALA A 182 29.23 -6.66 38.25
C ALA A 182 30.07 -7.35 39.33
N GLY A 183 29.82 -8.64 39.61
CA GLY A 183 30.65 -9.45 40.50
C GLY A 183 32.09 -9.61 39.99
N TRP A 184 32.25 -9.86 38.70
CA TRP A 184 33.57 -9.92 38.05
C TRP A 184 34.33 -8.59 38.11
N LEU A 185 33.66 -7.47 37.84
CA LEU A 185 34.27 -6.14 37.94
C LEU A 185 34.66 -5.81 39.38
N ALA A 186 33.83 -6.17 40.37
CA ALA A 186 34.16 -6.00 41.77
C ALA A 186 35.40 -6.83 42.18
N LEU A 187 35.55 -8.05 41.65
CA LEU A 187 36.76 -8.86 41.86
C LEU A 187 38.01 -8.19 41.30
N LEU A 188 37.92 -7.63 40.09
CA LEU A 188 39.03 -6.95 39.43
C LEU A 188 39.45 -5.66 40.16
N VAL A 189 38.50 -4.92 40.71
CA VAL A 189 38.76 -3.62 41.35
C VAL A 189 39.26 -3.77 42.79
N TYR A 190 38.72 -4.72 43.57
CA TYR A 190 38.99 -4.79 45.01
C TYR A 190 39.99 -5.89 45.42
N GLY A 191 40.44 -6.73 44.47
CA GLY A 191 41.69 -7.50 44.55
C GLY A 191 41.82 -8.60 45.61
N GLN A 192 41.01 -8.61 46.69
CA GLN A 192 41.02 -9.65 47.71
C GLN A 192 39.61 -9.98 48.19
N TRP A 193 39.07 -11.09 47.68
CA TRP A 193 37.89 -11.70 48.27
C TRP A 193 38.29 -12.81 49.23
N ARG A 194 37.80 -12.75 50.47
CA ARG A 194 37.81 -13.92 51.34
C ARG A 194 36.92 -15.00 50.70
N GLN A 195 37.33 -16.26 50.74
CA GLN A 195 36.60 -17.36 50.07
C GLN A 195 35.11 -17.42 50.48
N GLU A 196 34.79 -17.00 51.70
CA GLU A 196 33.43 -16.97 52.24
C GLU A 196 32.51 -15.98 51.51
N THR A 197 33.00 -14.80 51.12
CA THR A 197 32.20 -13.84 50.33
C THR A 197 32.02 -14.29 48.89
N ALA A 198 33.00 -15.00 48.32
CA ALA A 198 32.90 -15.61 46.99
C ALA A 198 31.77 -16.62 46.92
N LEU A 199 31.72 -17.51 47.91
CA LEU A 199 30.68 -18.51 48.01
C LEU A 199 29.29 -17.87 48.20
N ALA A 200 29.19 -16.85 49.06
CA ALA A 200 27.92 -16.18 49.34
C ALA A 200 27.34 -15.48 48.09
N VAL A 201 28.17 -14.83 47.27
CA VAL A 201 27.69 -14.17 46.05
C VAL A 201 27.35 -15.18 44.95
N VAL A 202 28.11 -16.27 44.82
CA VAL A 202 27.75 -17.36 43.89
C VAL A 202 26.41 -17.97 44.30
N VAL A 203 26.23 -18.32 45.59
CA VAL A 203 24.98 -18.88 46.10
C VAL A 203 23.82 -17.90 45.94
N ALA A 204 24.00 -16.62 46.30
CA ALA A 204 22.97 -15.60 46.11
C ALA A 204 22.60 -15.43 44.63
N SER A 205 23.57 -15.46 43.72
CA SER A 205 23.34 -15.32 42.27
C SER A 205 22.58 -16.52 41.66
N LEU A 206 22.66 -17.69 42.29
CA LEU A 206 21.93 -18.90 41.87
C LEU A 206 20.55 -19.01 42.54
N VAL A 207 20.42 -18.60 43.80
CA VAL A 207 19.18 -18.75 44.59
C VAL A 207 18.18 -17.63 44.32
N LEU A 208 18.62 -16.36 44.18
CA LEU A 208 17.70 -15.24 43.91
C LEU A 208 16.85 -15.43 42.65
N PRO A 209 17.41 -15.87 41.50
CA PRO A 209 16.62 -16.09 40.29
C PRO A 209 15.55 -17.15 40.49
N VAL A 210 15.86 -18.25 41.21
CA VAL A 210 14.91 -19.33 41.51
C VAL A 210 13.80 -18.83 42.45
N TRP A 211 14.15 -18.06 43.47
CA TRP A 211 13.19 -17.48 44.42
C TRP A 211 12.26 -16.47 43.75
N VAL A 212 12.78 -15.60 42.88
CA VAL A 212 11.98 -14.69 42.05
C VAL A 212 11.07 -15.46 41.10
N TRP A 213 11.52 -16.60 40.57
CA TRP A 213 10.73 -17.46 39.68
C TRP A 213 9.57 -18.16 40.40
N ALA A 214 9.80 -18.65 41.61
CA ALA A 214 8.79 -19.32 42.44
C ALA A 214 7.83 -18.32 43.12
N GLY A 215 8.33 -17.14 43.51
CA GLY A 215 7.61 -16.13 44.28
C GLY A 215 6.84 -15.10 43.47
N CYS A 216 7.14 -14.89 42.17
CA CYS A 216 6.37 -13.99 41.32
C CYS A 216 5.20 -14.74 40.65
N PRO A 217 3.95 -14.61 41.13
CA PRO A 217 2.81 -15.20 40.45
C PRO A 217 2.69 -14.57 39.06
N ILE A 218 3.01 -15.33 38.01
CA ILE A 218 2.79 -14.95 36.62
C ILE A 218 1.30 -14.66 36.48
N ARG A 219 0.92 -13.39 36.59
CA ARG A 219 -0.47 -12.94 36.61
C ARG A 219 -1.15 -13.45 35.34
N ARG A 220 -1.99 -14.49 35.48
CA ARG A 220 -2.84 -15.10 34.45
C ARG A 220 -3.92 -14.14 33.89
N ARG A 221 -3.74 -12.81 34.02
CA ARG A 221 -4.65 -11.76 33.53
C ARG A 221 -4.83 -11.81 32.01
N GLY A 222 -3.84 -12.29 31.26
CA GLY A 222 -3.91 -12.40 29.79
C GLY A 222 -4.90 -13.44 29.27
N ARG A 223 -5.04 -14.59 29.95
CA ARG A 223 -5.93 -15.69 29.49
C ARG A 223 -7.41 -15.29 29.57
N ARG A 224 -7.83 -14.54 30.59
CA ARG A 224 -9.23 -14.07 30.73
C ARG A 224 -9.64 -13.10 29.61
N LYS A 225 -8.76 -12.16 29.24
CA LYS A 225 -9.03 -11.23 28.12
C LYS A 225 -9.05 -11.91 26.76
N ALA A 226 -8.20 -12.92 26.53
CA ALA A 226 -8.21 -13.71 25.30
C ALA A 226 -9.50 -14.55 25.18
N ALA A 227 -9.91 -15.23 26.26
CA ALA A 227 -11.16 -15.99 26.30
C ALA A 227 -12.40 -15.11 26.05
N ALA A 228 -12.43 -13.90 26.62
CA ALA A 228 -13.51 -12.95 26.39
C ALA A 228 -13.62 -12.51 24.91
N ARG A 229 -12.49 -12.28 24.23
CA ARG A 229 -12.49 -11.94 22.79
C ARG A 229 -12.97 -13.09 21.91
N VAL A 230 -12.59 -14.33 22.24
CA VAL A 230 -13.06 -15.53 21.51
C VAL A 230 -14.58 -15.72 21.70
N ARG A 231 -15.10 -15.56 22.93
CA ARG A 231 -16.56 -15.61 23.18
C ARG A 231 -17.32 -14.54 22.39
N LYS A 232 -16.81 -13.31 22.34
CA LYS A 232 -17.43 -12.21 21.58
C LYS A 232 -17.48 -12.51 20.07
N ARG A 233 -16.43 -13.10 19.51
CA ARG A 233 -16.40 -13.53 18.09
C ARG A 233 -17.35 -14.68 17.79
N LEU A 234 -17.51 -15.63 18.71
CA LEU A 234 -18.44 -16.74 18.55
C LEU A 234 -19.91 -16.28 18.66
N GLN A 235 -20.22 -15.35 19.56
CA GLN A 235 -21.56 -14.73 19.63
C GLN A 235 -21.93 -14.01 18.33
N TRP A 236 -21.02 -13.23 17.77
CA TRP A 236 -21.24 -12.48 16.52
C TRP A 236 -21.49 -13.38 15.30
N ARG A 237 -20.99 -14.62 15.32
CA ARG A 237 -21.22 -15.62 14.26
C ARG A 237 -22.57 -16.34 14.38
N ARG A 238 -23.16 -16.40 15.58
CA ARG A 238 -24.47 -17.03 15.80
C ARG A 238 -25.65 -16.07 15.57
N SER A 239 -25.39 -14.77 15.51
CA SER A 239 -26.39 -13.72 15.25
C SER A 239 -26.48 -13.34 13.77
N ARG A 240 -25.91 -14.15 12.87
CA ARG A 240 -26.06 -14.10 11.42
C ARG A 240 -26.63 -15.44 10.97
#